data_AF-A0A0W1QM27-F1
#
_entry.id   AF-A0A0W1QM27-F1
#
_cell.length_a   1.000
_cell.length_b   1.000
_cell.length_c   1.000
_cell.angle_alpha   90.00
_cell.angle_beta   90.00
_cell.angle_gamma   90.00
#
_symmetry.space_group_name_H-M   'P 1'
#
loop_
_entity.id
_entity.type
_entity.pdbx_description
1 polymer ?
#
loop_
_entity_poly.entity_id
_entity_poly.type
_entity_poly.pdbx_seq_one_letter_code
_entity_poly.pdbx_strand_id
1 'polypeptide(L)'
;MYSGGAPPQQQGHMPDEKYCSGCGQTLPASAFYARKSGKLSSRCKKCVSASNSARERAQTAARNADPEVIRARQQHAERVRREREARELARRIAREAARAEAKARAEIRAASRVKTGAKLKGNRRKAVQPVSPEEMTANRDRVDYLLLLLSDRHPTEQIATEQSWNAAYAEVDRLWYVSGDRECVTCHRRVAPTEMLPPMPGNGRPGMCRPCAAYAEEENHRRTFGPLIGPLQSRRKLRMLDGTWITLGELARRHRVRTQGRPFTTASPALAA
;
A
#
# COMPACT_ATOMS: atom_id res chain seq x y z
N MET A 1 33.78 26.25 -49.62
CA MET A 1 32.88 26.67 -48.53
C MET A 1 32.83 28.18 -48.53
N TYR A 2 31.76 28.77 -49.09
CA TYR A 2 31.61 30.23 -49.18
C TYR A 2 30.76 30.73 -48.00
N SER A 3 31.43 31.38 -47.04
CA SER A 3 30.79 32.14 -45.96
C SER A 3 30.37 33.51 -46.50
N GLY A 4 29.18 33.59 -47.10
CA GLY A 4 28.58 34.87 -47.51
C GLY A 4 28.18 35.69 -46.28
N GLY A 5 29.09 36.56 -45.81
CA GLY A 5 28.80 37.52 -44.75
C GLY A 5 27.72 38.51 -45.21
N ALA A 6 26.60 38.54 -44.50
CA ALA A 6 25.55 39.53 -44.75
C ALA A 6 26.12 40.94 -44.52
N PRO A 7 25.90 41.89 -45.45
CA PRO A 7 26.43 43.24 -45.33
C PRO A 7 25.92 43.91 -44.04
N PRO A 8 26.75 44.76 -43.40
CA PRO A 8 26.37 45.45 -42.17
C PRO A 8 25.14 46.32 -42.45
N GLN A 9 24.04 46.02 -41.76
CA GLN A 9 22.82 46.79 -41.86
C GLN A 9 23.07 48.20 -41.32
N GLN A 10 22.94 49.20 -42.18
CA GLN A 10 22.99 50.61 -41.78
C GLN A 10 21.93 50.86 -40.71
N GLN A 11 22.38 51.27 -39.53
CA GLN A 11 21.50 51.59 -38.40
C GLN A 11 20.76 52.89 -38.71
N GLY A 12 19.63 52.78 -39.41
CA GLY A 12 18.72 53.90 -39.62
C GLY A 12 18.30 54.48 -38.28
N HIS A 13 18.58 55.75 -38.05
CA HIS A 13 18.21 56.47 -36.84
C HIS A 13 16.70 56.36 -36.62
N MET A 14 16.28 55.62 -35.58
CA MET A 14 14.87 55.55 -35.20
C MET A 14 14.45 56.89 -34.59
N PRO A 15 13.27 57.44 -34.94
CA PRO A 15 12.75 58.64 -34.31
C PRO A 15 12.42 58.35 -32.85
N ASP A 16 12.78 59.28 -31.93
CA ASP A 16 12.55 59.12 -30.49
C ASP A 16 11.05 59.06 -30.14
N GLU A 17 10.23 59.77 -30.92
CA GLU A 17 8.79 59.86 -30.74
C GLU A 17 8.03 59.46 -32.01
N LYS A 18 6.86 58.84 -31.80
CA LYS A 18 5.99 58.40 -32.89
C LYS A 18 4.51 58.56 -32.51
N TYR A 19 3.72 59.06 -33.45
CA TYR A 19 2.28 59.16 -33.33
C TYR A 19 1.60 57.78 -33.44
N CYS A 20 0.73 57.45 -32.47
CA CYS A 20 -0.07 56.23 -32.46
C CYS A 20 -1.41 56.44 -33.15
N SER A 21 -1.66 55.75 -34.26
CA SER A 21 -2.94 55.83 -34.99
C SER A 21 -4.14 55.22 -34.25
N GLY A 22 -3.91 54.54 -33.12
CA GLY A 22 -4.97 53.90 -32.34
C GLY A 22 -5.56 54.78 -31.23
N CYS A 23 -4.71 55.53 -30.52
CA CYS A 23 -5.14 56.41 -29.42
C CYS A 23 -4.95 57.90 -29.71
N GLY A 24 -4.35 58.26 -30.85
CA GLY A 24 -4.12 59.64 -31.24
C GLY A 24 -3.04 60.37 -30.45
N GLN A 25 -2.19 59.65 -29.70
CA GLN A 25 -1.13 60.24 -28.88
C GLN A 25 0.25 60.02 -29.50
N THR A 26 1.13 61.02 -29.39
CA THR A 26 2.56 60.88 -29.66
C THR A 26 3.24 60.25 -28.45
N LEU A 27 3.94 59.14 -28.67
CA LEU A 27 4.54 58.32 -27.62
C LEU A 27 5.99 57.97 -27.99
N PRO A 28 6.84 57.63 -27.02
CA PRO A 28 8.21 57.21 -27.32
C PRO A 28 8.23 55.95 -28.18
N ALA A 29 9.25 55.80 -29.03
CA ALA A 29 9.42 54.64 -29.91
C ALA A 29 9.34 53.28 -29.19
N SER A 30 9.80 53.23 -27.93
CA SER A 30 9.74 52.05 -27.06
C SER A 30 8.31 51.56 -26.76
N ALA A 31 7.29 52.43 -26.93
CA ALA A 31 5.88 52.09 -26.76
C ALA A 31 5.29 51.36 -27.99
N PHE A 32 6.06 51.13 -29.05
CA PHE A 32 5.63 50.46 -30.29
C PHE A 32 6.35 49.12 -30.47
N TYR A 33 5.77 48.22 -31.27
CA TYR A 33 6.44 46.97 -31.64
C TYR A 33 7.32 47.19 -32.87
N ALA A 34 8.57 46.74 -32.83
CA ALA A 34 9.43 46.68 -34.02
C ALA A 34 9.02 45.50 -34.91
N ARG A 35 8.86 45.75 -36.21
CA ARG A 35 8.58 44.70 -37.21
C ARG A 35 9.89 44.15 -37.77
N LYS A 36 9.82 42.96 -38.40
CA LYS A 36 10.97 42.33 -39.09
C LYS A 36 11.62 43.22 -40.16
N SER A 37 10.88 44.18 -40.71
CA SER A 37 11.38 45.18 -41.67
C SER A 37 12.17 46.33 -41.03
N GLY A 38 12.40 46.31 -39.72
CA GLY A 38 13.02 47.40 -38.96
C GLY A 38 12.07 48.56 -38.66
N LYS A 39 10.87 48.61 -39.25
CA LYS A 39 9.88 49.68 -39.03
C LYS A 39 9.05 49.45 -37.75
N LEU A 40 8.77 50.51 -37.00
CA LEU A 40 7.85 50.48 -35.85
C LEU A 40 6.38 50.34 -36.29
N SER A 41 5.54 49.66 -35.51
CA SER A 41 4.10 49.59 -35.74
C SER A 41 3.44 50.98 -35.77
N SER A 42 2.29 51.10 -36.44
CA SER A 42 1.48 52.34 -36.45
C SER A 42 0.67 52.54 -35.17
N ARG A 43 0.40 51.46 -34.43
CA ARG A 43 -0.32 51.47 -33.15
C ARG A 43 0.63 51.10 -32.01
N CYS A 44 0.47 51.74 -30.85
CA CYS A 44 1.25 51.44 -29.65
C CYS A 44 0.88 50.08 -29.06
N LYS A 45 1.77 49.53 -28.21
CA LYS A 45 1.63 48.23 -27.54
C LYS A 45 0.29 48.09 -26.82
N LYS A 46 -0.16 49.14 -26.12
CA LYS A 46 -1.45 49.18 -25.40
C LYS A 46 -2.65 48.99 -26.35
N CYS A 47 -2.71 49.77 -27.44
CA CYS A 47 -3.79 49.65 -28.43
C CYS A 47 -3.81 48.28 -29.12
N VAL A 48 -2.63 47.73 -29.43
CA VAL A 48 -2.52 46.39 -30.04
C VAL A 48 -3.01 45.31 -29.05
N SER A 49 -2.57 45.38 -27.79
CA SER A 49 -3.03 44.46 -26.74
C SER A 49 -4.55 44.53 -26.56
N ALA A 50 -5.13 45.73 -26.43
CA ALA A 50 -6.57 45.90 -26.29
C ALA A 50 -7.36 45.34 -27.50
N SER A 51 -6.87 45.56 -28.72
CA SER A 51 -7.47 45.01 -29.94
C SER A 51 -7.39 43.49 -29.99
N ASN A 52 -6.27 42.91 -29.56
CA ASN A 52 -6.09 41.45 -29.49
C ASN A 52 -7.03 40.86 -28.42
N SER A 53 -7.13 41.46 -27.23
CA SER A 53 -8.05 41.01 -26.19
C SER A 53 -9.52 41.13 -26.62
N ALA A 54 -9.89 42.18 -27.36
CA ALA A 54 -11.23 42.30 -27.94
C ALA A 54 -11.50 41.19 -28.96
N ARG A 55 -10.55 40.90 -29.85
CA ARG A 55 -10.66 39.81 -30.83
C ARG A 55 -10.77 38.44 -30.16
N GLU A 56 -9.97 38.18 -29.14
CA GLU A 56 -9.99 36.91 -28.40
C GLU A 56 -11.34 36.71 -27.66
N ARG A 57 -11.87 37.77 -27.05
CA ARG A 57 -13.22 37.76 -26.46
C ARG A 57 -14.29 37.49 -27.50
N ALA A 58 -14.23 38.15 -28.67
CA ALA A 58 -15.18 37.92 -29.76
C ALA A 58 -15.10 36.48 -30.30
N GLN A 59 -13.90 35.94 -30.49
CA GLN A 59 -13.70 34.55 -30.92
C GLN A 59 -14.22 33.54 -29.89
N THR A 60 -13.98 33.81 -28.60
CA THR A 60 -14.50 32.96 -27.52
C THR A 60 -16.03 33.01 -27.44
N ALA A 61 -16.61 34.21 -27.59
CA ALA A 61 -18.06 34.38 -27.67
C ALA A 61 -18.65 33.63 -28.86
N ALA A 62 -18.04 33.74 -30.05
CA ALA A 62 -18.47 33.01 -31.24
C ALA A 62 -18.39 31.49 -31.06
N ARG A 63 -17.29 30.95 -30.51
CA ARG A 63 -17.16 29.52 -30.19
C ARG A 63 -18.17 29.04 -29.16
N ASN A 64 -18.52 29.89 -28.19
CA ASN A 64 -19.51 29.55 -27.17
C ASN A 64 -20.96 29.66 -27.70
N ALA A 65 -21.19 30.46 -28.74
CA ALA A 65 -22.47 30.58 -29.42
C ALA A 65 -22.72 29.48 -30.46
N ASP A 66 -21.69 28.71 -30.82
CA ASP A 66 -21.80 27.58 -31.74
C ASP A 66 -22.76 26.52 -31.20
N PRO A 67 -23.88 26.22 -31.91
CA PRO A 67 -24.85 25.21 -31.49
C PRO A 67 -24.26 23.81 -31.29
N GLU A 68 -23.22 23.44 -32.03
CA GLU A 68 -22.55 22.14 -31.86
C GLU A 68 -21.80 22.06 -30.53
N VAL A 69 -21.09 23.13 -30.18
CA VAL A 69 -20.36 23.23 -28.91
C VAL A 69 -21.34 23.19 -27.73
N ILE A 70 -22.48 23.89 -27.85
CA ILE A 70 -23.54 23.86 -26.84
C ILE A 70 -24.11 22.46 -26.68
N ARG A 71 -24.47 21.78 -27.77
CA ARG A 71 -24.96 20.38 -27.75
C ARG A 71 -23.94 19.43 -27.12
N ALA A 72 -22.66 19.54 -27.50
CA ALA A 72 -21.60 18.71 -26.93
C ALA A 72 -21.42 18.93 -25.42
N ARG A 73 -21.52 20.19 -24.94
CA ARG A 73 -21.49 20.50 -23.50
C ARG A 73 -22.70 19.91 -22.76
N GLN A 74 -23.89 20.00 -23.34
CA GLN A 74 -25.10 19.42 -22.75
C GLN A 74 -24.99 17.88 -22.65
N GLN A 75 -24.54 17.22 -23.72
CA GLN A 75 -24.31 15.77 -23.72
C GLN A 75 -23.23 15.36 -22.71
N HIS A 76 -22.15 16.14 -22.58
CA HIS A 76 -21.13 15.90 -21.56
C HIS A 76 -21.69 16.05 -20.15
N ALA A 77 -22.45 17.12 -19.89
CA ALA A 77 -23.08 17.37 -18.59
C ALA A 77 -24.06 16.24 -18.22
N GLU A 78 -24.86 15.77 -19.18
CA GLU A 78 -25.76 14.64 -18.97
C GLU A 78 -25.00 13.35 -18.68
N ARG A 79 -23.91 13.06 -19.42
CA ARG A 79 -23.05 11.91 -19.17
C ARG A 79 -22.47 11.94 -17.75
N VAL A 80 -21.96 13.09 -17.31
CA VAL A 80 -21.43 13.28 -15.95
C VAL A 80 -22.53 13.09 -14.90
N ARG A 81 -23.75 13.58 -15.15
CA ARG A 81 -24.90 13.37 -14.26
C ARG A 81 -25.25 11.89 -14.12
N ARG A 82 -25.39 11.17 -15.24
CA ARG A 82 -25.67 9.72 -15.26
C ARG A 82 -24.59 8.92 -14.54
N GLU A 83 -23.31 9.27 -14.75
CA GLU A 83 -22.20 8.62 -14.06
C GLU A 83 -22.25 8.85 -12.55
N ARG A 84 -22.58 10.06 -12.10
CA ARG A 84 -22.74 10.37 -10.67
C ARG A 84 -23.87 9.57 -10.04
N GLU A 85 -25.03 9.52 -10.70
CA GLU A 85 -26.19 8.73 -10.26
C GLU A 85 -25.85 7.23 -10.17
N ALA A 86 -25.16 6.68 -11.17
CA ALA A 86 -24.70 5.30 -11.17
C ALA A 86 -23.72 5.01 -10.02
N ARG A 87 -22.78 5.92 -9.74
CA ARG A 87 -21.85 5.81 -8.60
C ARG A 87 -22.59 5.86 -7.26
N GLU A 88 -23.60 6.72 -7.12
CA GLU A 88 -24.41 6.80 -5.91
C GLU A 88 -25.27 5.54 -5.70
N LEU A 89 -25.86 5.00 -6.76
CA LEU A 89 -26.59 3.72 -6.72
C LEU A 89 -25.66 2.56 -6.32
N ALA A 90 -24.48 2.46 -6.94
CA ALA A 90 -23.49 1.44 -6.59
C ALA A 90 -23.08 1.53 -5.11
N ARG A 91 -22.93 2.75 -4.56
CA ARG A 91 -22.65 2.95 -3.13
C ARG A 91 -23.80 2.49 -2.24
N ARG A 92 -25.06 2.67 -2.65
CA ARG A 92 -26.23 2.17 -1.90
C ARG A 92 -26.25 0.65 -1.87
N ILE A 93 -26.12 0.01 -3.04
CA ILE A 93 -26.05 -1.46 -3.16
C ILE A 93 -24.92 -2.02 -2.29
N ALA A 94 -23.73 -1.42 -2.34
CA ALA A 94 -22.59 -1.86 -1.53
C ALA A 94 -22.85 -1.74 -0.01
N ARG A 95 -23.54 -0.68 0.43
CA ARG A 95 -23.91 -0.52 1.85
C ARG A 95 -24.93 -1.55 2.31
N GLU A 96 -25.91 -1.86 1.47
CA GLU A 96 -26.91 -2.89 1.76
C GLU A 96 -26.28 -4.29 1.82
N ALA A 97 -25.40 -4.61 0.86
CA ALA A 97 -24.63 -5.85 0.88
C ALA A 97 -23.76 -5.97 2.14
N ALA A 98 -23.06 -4.89 2.52
CA ALA A 98 -22.26 -4.88 3.75
C ALA A 98 -23.10 -5.07 5.03
N ARG A 99 -24.31 -4.49 5.07
CA ARG A 99 -25.25 -4.70 6.19
C ARG A 99 -25.75 -6.15 6.25
N ALA A 100 -26.09 -6.73 5.10
CA ALA A 100 -26.49 -8.13 5.01
C ALA A 100 -25.38 -9.09 5.47
N GLU A 101 -24.14 -8.84 5.01
CA GLU A 101 -22.97 -9.64 5.43
C GLU A 101 -22.70 -9.49 6.94
N ALA A 102 -22.79 -8.28 7.48
CA ALA A 102 -22.63 -8.04 8.92
C ALA A 102 -23.69 -8.79 9.74
N LYS A 103 -24.95 -8.80 9.29
CA LYS A 103 -26.04 -9.55 9.92
C LYS A 103 -25.76 -11.06 9.88
N ALA A 104 -25.40 -11.62 8.72
CA ALA A 104 -25.07 -13.03 8.59
C ALA A 104 -23.90 -13.44 9.51
N ARG A 105 -22.84 -12.62 9.57
CA ARG A 105 -21.71 -12.83 10.51
C ARG A 105 -22.15 -12.78 11.97
N ALA A 106 -23.08 -11.91 12.33
CA ALA A 106 -23.61 -11.82 13.69
C ALA A 106 -24.42 -13.06 14.06
N GLU A 107 -25.24 -13.58 13.15
CA GLU A 107 -26.01 -14.82 13.32
C GLU A 107 -25.09 -16.03 13.51
N ILE A 108 -24.04 -16.17 12.70
CA ILE A 108 -23.03 -17.22 12.85
C ILE A 108 -22.38 -17.14 14.24
N ARG A 109 -21.96 -15.94 14.67
CA ARG A 109 -21.36 -15.74 16.00
C ARG A 109 -22.33 -16.08 17.13
N ALA A 110 -23.59 -15.70 17.01
CA ALA A 110 -24.62 -16.03 17.99
C ALA A 110 -24.81 -17.56 18.10
N ALA A 111 -24.90 -18.25 16.97
CA ALA A 111 -24.98 -19.71 16.93
C ALA A 111 -23.75 -20.39 17.55
N SER A 112 -22.54 -19.88 17.28
CA SER A 112 -21.30 -20.39 17.89
C SER A 112 -21.26 -20.17 19.42
N ARG A 113 -21.79 -19.05 19.92
CA ARG A 113 -21.87 -18.77 21.37
C ARG A 113 -22.80 -19.75 22.10
N VAL A 114 -23.93 -20.10 21.50
CA VAL A 114 -24.85 -21.09 22.07
C VAL A 114 -24.16 -22.46 22.18
N LYS A 115 -23.49 -22.91 21.11
CA LYS A 115 -22.76 -24.19 21.09
C LYS A 115 -21.62 -24.23 22.11
N THR A 116 -20.83 -23.16 22.23
CA THR A 116 -19.72 -23.08 23.19
C THR A 116 -20.18 -22.98 24.63
N GLY A 117 -21.25 -22.22 24.92
CA GLY A 117 -21.86 -22.15 26.25
C GLY A 117 -22.39 -23.50 26.74
N ALA A 118 -23.02 -24.28 25.87
CA ALA A 118 -23.47 -25.64 26.19
C ALA A 118 -22.28 -26.58 26.49
N LYS A 119 -21.22 -26.54 25.69
CA LYS A 119 -20.02 -27.38 25.87
C LYS A 119 -19.25 -27.03 27.15
N LEU A 120 -19.13 -25.75 27.50
CA LEU A 120 -18.47 -25.32 28.73
C LEU A 120 -19.23 -25.76 29.99
N LYS A 121 -20.56 -25.78 29.97
CA LYS A 121 -21.36 -26.32 31.08
C LYS A 121 -21.20 -27.84 31.26
N GLY A 122 -21.01 -28.59 30.18
CA GLY A 122 -20.72 -30.03 30.23
C GLY A 122 -19.31 -30.35 30.73
N ASN A 123 -18.30 -29.57 30.33
CA ASN A 123 -16.91 -29.84 30.69
C ASN A 123 -16.52 -29.33 32.08
N ARG A 124 -17.27 -28.40 32.70
CA ARG A 124 -16.97 -27.89 34.05
C ARG A 124 -17.06 -28.95 35.16
N ARG A 125 -17.63 -30.13 34.86
CA ARG A 125 -17.72 -31.28 35.79
C ARG A 125 -16.63 -32.35 35.58
N LYS A 126 -15.90 -32.31 34.47
CA LYS A 126 -14.65 -33.07 34.37
C LYS A 126 -13.57 -32.21 35.01
N ALA A 127 -13.45 -32.31 36.33
CA ALA A 127 -12.25 -31.82 37.01
C ALA A 127 -11.06 -32.35 36.23
N VAL A 128 -10.27 -31.44 35.65
CA VAL A 128 -9.00 -31.80 35.02
C VAL A 128 -8.21 -32.45 36.15
N GLN A 129 -8.08 -33.78 36.11
CA GLN A 129 -7.28 -34.46 37.10
C GLN A 129 -5.87 -33.87 37.00
N PRO A 130 -5.25 -33.51 38.14
CA PRO A 130 -3.87 -33.03 38.11
C PRO A 130 -3.04 -34.11 37.43
N VAL A 131 -2.34 -33.72 36.36
CA VAL A 131 -1.41 -34.58 35.63
C VAL A 131 -0.36 -35.07 36.64
N SER A 132 -0.09 -36.36 36.67
CA SER A 132 0.89 -36.91 37.62
C SER A 132 2.30 -36.36 37.29
N PRO A 133 3.22 -36.27 38.28
CA PRO A 133 4.60 -35.86 38.01
C PRO A 133 5.32 -36.71 36.95
N GLU A 134 5.01 -38.01 36.91
CA GLU A 134 5.53 -38.94 35.89
C GLU A 134 5.00 -38.59 34.50
N GLU A 135 3.70 -38.32 34.38
CA GLU A 135 3.09 -37.94 33.11
C GLU A 135 3.58 -36.57 32.62
N MET A 136 3.82 -35.61 33.54
CA MET A 136 4.46 -34.33 33.19
C MET A 136 5.88 -34.53 32.64
N THR A 137 6.65 -35.44 33.23
CA THR A 137 8.01 -35.78 32.76
C THR A 137 7.95 -36.45 31.39
N ALA A 138 7.08 -37.43 31.20
CA ALA A 138 6.88 -38.08 29.91
C ALA A 138 6.43 -37.10 28.81
N ASN A 139 5.53 -36.17 29.14
CA ASN A 139 5.08 -35.12 28.22
C ASN A 139 6.23 -34.16 27.86
N ARG A 140 7.09 -33.83 28.82
CA ARG A 140 8.29 -33.03 28.58
C ARG A 140 9.24 -33.72 27.61
N ASP A 141 9.59 -34.98 27.87
CA ASP A 141 10.48 -35.76 27.02
C ASP A 141 9.90 -35.93 25.61
N ARG A 142 8.58 -36.14 25.51
CA ARG A 142 7.89 -36.24 24.22
C ARG A 142 7.94 -34.94 23.42
N VAL A 143 7.75 -33.78 24.08
CA VAL A 143 7.92 -32.48 23.42
C VAL A 143 9.35 -32.32 22.93
N ASP A 144 10.35 -32.62 23.76
CA ASP A 144 11.76 -32.46 23.39
C ASP A 144 12.13 -33.34 22.19
N TYR A 145 11.64 -34.59 22.14
CA TYR A 145 11.77 -35.48 20.99
C TYR A 145 11.09 -34.92 19.72
N LEU A 146 9.84 -34.44 19.82
CA LEU A 146 9.12 -33.87 18.67
C LEU A 146 9.81 -32.61 18.13
N LEU A 147 10.47 -31.83 19.00
CA LEU A 147 11.27 -30.67 18.58
C LEU A 147 12.55 -31.06 17.85
N LEU A 148 13.20 -32.15 18.25
CA LEU A 148 14.32 -32.70 17.50
C LEU A 148 13.88 -33.16 16.11
N LEU A 149 12.73 -33.81 15.99
CA LEU A 149 12.14 -34.20 14.71
C LEU A 149 11.80 -32.98 13.83
N LEU A 150 11.10 -31.99 14.37
CA LEU A 150 10.68 -30.79 13.62
C LEU A 150 11.85 -29.88 13.20
N SER A 151 13.01 -30.03 13.82
CA SER A 151 14.23 -29.28 13.49
C SER A 151 15.22 -30.06 12.63
N ASP A 152 14.85 -31.25 12.16
CA ASP A 152 15.71 -32.19 11.42
C ASP A 152 17.02 -32.53 12.16
N ARG A 153 17.00 -32.48 13.51
CA ARG A 153 18.16 -32.78 14.37
C ARG A 153 18.09 -34.17 15.00
N HIS A 154 17.02 -34.92 14.77
CA HIS A 154 16.92 -36.28 15.26
C HIS A 154 17.84 -37.21 14.44
N PRO A 155 18.64 -38.07 15.07
CA PRO A 155 19.71 -38.80 14.39
C PRO A 155 19.21 -39.89 13.43
N THR A 156 18.04 -40.46 13.69
CA THR A 156 17.54 -41.66 13.00
C THR A 156 16.19 -41.48 12.32
N GLU A 157 15.50 -40.37 12.55
CA GLU A 157 14.12 -40.17 12.08
C GLU A 157 13.97 -38.76 11.50
N GLN A 158 13.23 -38.65 10.41
CA GLN A 158 12.95 -37.39 9.74
C GLN A 158 11.49 -37.34 9.30
N ILE A 159 10.91 -36.14 9.34
CA ILE A 159 9.53 -35.92 8.92
C ILE A 159 9.51 -35.72 7.40
N ALA A 160 9.07 -36.74 6.66
CA ALA A 160 9.09 -36.72 5.20
C ALA A 160 7.87 -36.04 4.55
N THR A 161 6.80 -35.78 5.30
CA THR A 161 5.53 -35.29 4.74
C THR A 161 4.95 -34.10 5.51
N GLU A 162 4.26 -33.21 4.81
CA GLU A 162 3.56 -32.07 5.42
C GLU A 162 2.51 -32.53 6.44
N GLN A 163 1.84 -33.66 6.19
CA GLN A 163 0.85 -34.21 7.12
C GLN A 163 1.49 -34.67 8.43
N SER A 164 2.61 -35.39 8.37
CA SER A 164 3.34 -35.82 9.59
C SER A 164 3.94 -34.63 10.33
N TRP A 165 4.37 -33.60 9.61
CA TRP A 165 4.82 -32.34 10.17
C TRP A 165 3.71 -31.63 10.95
N ASN A 166 2.53 -31.48 10.35
CA ASN A 166 1.36 -30.87 10.98
C ASN A 166 0.88 -31.66 12.21
N ALA A 167 0.96 -32.99 12.16
CA ALA A 167 0.61 -33.84 13.28
C ALA A 167 1.59 -33.71 14.45
N ALA A 168 2.90 -33.78 14.18
CA ALA A 168 3.94 -33.56 15.18
C ALA A 168 3.80 -32.18 15.83
N TYR A 169 3.51 -31.17 15.02
CA TYR A 169 3.28 -29.81 15.47
C TYR A 169 2.04 -29.66 16.38
N ALA A 170 0.89 -30.20 15.96
CA ALA A 170 -0.33 -30.17 16.77
C ALA A 170 -0.13 -30.88 18.11
N GLU A 171 0.67 -31.94 18.12
CA GLU A 171 1.01 -32.68 19.34
C GLU A 171 1.95 -31.90 20.26
N VAL A 172 2.95 -31.19 19.73
CA VAL A 172 3.78 -30.26 20.51
C VAL A 172 2.92 -29.19 21.16
N ASP A 173 2.01 -28.54 20.41
CA ASP A 173 1.12 -27.50 20.97
C ASP A 173 0.21 -28.05 22.07
N ARG A 174 -0.34 -29.26 21.86
CA ARG A 174 -1.16 -29.95 22.86
C ARG A 174 -0.39 -30.26 24.15
N LEU A 175 0.81 -30.82 24.02
CA LEU A 175 1.64 -31.26 25.14
C LEU A 175 2.32 -30.10 25.87
N TRP A 176 2.57 -28.99 25.17
CA TRP A 176 3.27 -27.83 25.70
C TRP A 176 2.66 -27.33 27.00
N TYR A 177 1.33 -27.15 27.03
CA TYR A 177 0.64 -26.58 28.19
C TYR A 177 0.47 -27.54 29.37
N VAL A 178 0.67 -28.85 29.16
CA VAL A 178 0.58 -29.87 30.21
C VAL A 178 1.94 -30.38 30.71
N SER A 179 3.03 -29.91 30.10
CA SER A 179 4.40 -30.33 30.39
C SER A 179 5.07 -29.62 31.58
N GLY A 180 4.31 -28.84 32.36
CA GLY A 180 4.79 -28.12 33.54
C GLY A 180 5.60 -26.86 33.23
N ASP A 181 6.13 -26.22 34.27
CA ASP A 181 6.94 -25.00 34.14
C ASP A 181 8.19 -25.24 33.28
N ARG A 182 8.55 -24.23 32.48
CA ARG A 182 9.68 -24.30 31.57
C ARG A 182 10.69 -23.20 31.87
N GLU A 183 11.96 -23.50 31.61
CA GLU A 183 13.04 -22.55 31.79
C GLU A 183 13.26 -21.73 30.52
N CYS A 184 13.22 -20.40 30.64
CA CYS A 184 13.52 -19.52 29.53
C CYS A 184 15.00 -19.62 29.13
N VAL A 185 15.29 -19.91 27.86
CA VAL A 185 16.68 -20.05 27.35
C VAL A 185 17.50 -18.76 27.42
N THR A 186 16.85 -17.59 27.54
CA THR A 186 17.52 -16.29 27.57
C THR A 186 17.77 -15.79 28.98
N CYS A 187 16.79 -15.93 29.88
CA CYS A 187 16.86 -15.36 31.23
C CYS A 187 16.90 -16.42 32.34
N HIS A 188 16.86 -17.71 32.01
CA HIS A 188 16.90 -18.84 32.93
C HIS A 188 15.78 -18.88 33.99
N ARG A 189 14.75 -18.03 33.84
CA ARG A 189 13.60 -18.02 34.73
C ARG A 189 12.67 -19.19 34.38
N ARG A 190 12.25 -19.93 35.40
CA ARG A 190 11.11 -20.85 35.30
C ARG A 190 9.81 -20.06 35.16
N VAL A 191 9.09 -20.29 34.07
CA VAL A 191 7.84 -19.61 33.72
C VAL A 191 6.77 -20.65 33.41
N ALA A 192 5.51 -20.29 33.67
CA ALA A 192 4.39 -21.14 33.28
C ALA A 192 4.36 -21.30 31.74
N PRO A 193 3.88 -22.44 31.20
CA PRO A 193 3.77 -22.65 29.76
C PRO A 193 3.03 -21.54 28.99
N THR A 194 2.06 -20.89 29.63
CA THR A 194 1.28 -19.78 29.06
C THR A 194 2.10 -18.50 28.87
N GLU A 195 3.16 -18.33 29.65
CA GLU A 195 4.10 -17.21 29.58
C GLU A 195 5.27 -17.48 28.62
N MET A 196 5.37 -18.69 28.06
CA MET A 196 6.37 -19.05 27.07
C MET A 196 5.74 -19.21 25.69
N LEU A 197 6.44 -18.77 24.65
CA LEU A 197 5.95 -19.01 23.29
C LEU A 197 6.16 -20.49 22.95
N PRO A 198 5.15 -21.19 22.44
CA PRO A 198 5.36 -22.53 21.93
C PRO A 198 6.39 -22.46 20.79
N PRO A 199 7.26 -23.46 20.68
CA PRO A 199 8.23 -23.59 19.60
C PRO A 199 7.47 -23.83 18.31
N MET A 200 7.26 -22.76 17.55
CA MET A 200 6.57 -22.83 16.27
C MET A 200 7.55 -22.52 15.14
N PRO A 201 7.39 -23.13 13.96
CA PRO A 201 8.25 -22.92 12.79
C PRO A 201 8.17 -21.49 12.21
N GLY A 202 7.28 -20.64 12.72
CA GLY A 202 7.30 -19.18 12.51
C GLY A 202 7.76 -18.36 13.71
N ASN A 203 7.88 -18.97 14.89
CA ASN A 203 8.46 -18.38 16.09
C ASN A 203 9.97 -18.64 16.05
N GLY A 204 10.74 -17.73 15.45
CA GLY A 204 12.20 -17.85 15.37
C GLY A 204 12.94 -17.81 16.72
N ARG A 205 12.24 -17.97 17.84
CA ARG A 205 12.74 -17.86 19.21
C ARG A 205 12.07 -18.91 20.14
N PRO A 206 12.20 -20.22 19.84
CA PRO A 206 11.67 -21.26 20.71
C PRO A 206 12.32 -21.19 22.10
N GLY A 207 11.55 -21.47 23.15
CA GLY A 207 12.07 -21.51 24.53
C GLY A 207 12.30 -20.16 25.20
N MET A 208 11.90 -19.03 24.58
CA MET A 208 11.93 -17.73 25.24
C MET A 208 10.60 -17.43 25.93
N CYS A 209 10.67 -16.92 27.17
CA CYS A 209 9.49 -16.32 27.80
C CYS A 209 9.05 -15.09 27.00
N ARG A 210 7.75 -14.76 27.08
CA ARG A 210 7.15 -13.63 26.33
C ARG A 210 7.93 -12.32 26.46
N PRO A 211 8.39 -11.89 27.66
CA PRO A 211 9.24 -10.70 27.79
C PRO A 211 10.54 -10.78 26.99
N CYS A 212 11.27 -11.89 27.09
CA CYS A 212 12.53 -12.08 26.35
C CYS A 212 12.29 -12.16 24.84
N ALA A 213 11.21 -12.82 24.40
CA ALA A 213 10.84 -12.88 22.99
C ALA A 213 10.49 -11.48 22.44
N ALA A 214 9.74 -10.67 23.20
CA ALA A 214 9.39 -9.31 22.82
C ALA A 214 10.63 -8.41 22.75
N TYR A 215 11.51 -8.46 23.76
CA TYR A 215 12.77 -7.72 23.77
C TYR A 215 13.63 -8.06 22.55
N ALA A 216 13.75 -9.35 22.25
CA ALA A 216 14.58 -9.79 21.16
C ALA A 216 13.93 -9.54 19.77
N GLU A 217 12.59 -9.50 19.67
CA GLU A 217 11.91 -8.98 18.47
C GLU A 217 12.20 -7.50 18.26
N GLU A 218 12.16 -6.70 19.32
CA GLU A 218 12.50 -5.28 19.27
C GLU A 218 13.96 -5.06 18.86
N GLU A 219 14.89 -5.83 19.43
CA GLU A 219 16.31 -5.76 19.07
C GLU A 219 16.54 -6.13 17.60
N ASN A 220 15.91 -7.20 17.11
CA ASN A 220 15.98 -7.59 15.71
C ASN A 220 15.38 -6.49 14.80
N HIS A 221 14.27 -5.87 15.22
CA HIS A 221 13.68 -4.75 14.52
C HIS A 221 14.65 -3.56 14.41
N ARG A 222 15.30 -3.18 15.51
CA ARG A 222 16.32 -2.12 15.52
C ARG A 222 17.50 -2.45 14.60
N ARG A 223 17.95 -3.71 14.56
CA ARG A 223 19.02 -4.15 13.65
C ARG A 223 18.61 -4.07 12.17
N THR A 224 17.39 -4.50 11.83
CA THR A 224 16.93 -4.52 10.44
C THR A 224 16.55 -3.15 9.91
N PHE A 225 15.94 -2.29 10.73
CA PHE A 225 15.35 -1.03 10.26
C PHE A 225 16.02 0.23 10.82
N GLY A 226 17.02 0.08 11.69
CA GLY A 226 17.72 1.18 12.34
C GLY A 226 16.98 1.75 13.57
N PRO A 227 17.67 2.57 14.39
CA PRO A 227 17.15 3.11 15.65
C PRO A 227 16.09 4.21 15.48
N LEU A 228 15.91 4.72 14.26
CA LEU A 228 14.97 5.83 13.97
C LEU A 228 13.50 5.35 13.84
N ILE A 229 13.28 4.04 13.76
CA ILE A 229 11.92 3.48 13.81
C ILE A 229 11.62 3.16 15.28
N GLY A 230 10.74 3.96 15.89
CA GLY A 230 10.34 3.82 17.29
C GLY A 230 9.79 2.42 17.64
N PRO A 231 9.50 2.15 18.93
CA PRO A 231 9.14 0.82 19.41
C PRO A 231 7.96 0.22 18.63
N LEU A 232 7.98 -1.11 18.47
CA LEU A 232 6.99 -1.90 17.72
C LEU A 232 5.55 -1.62 18.19
N GLN A 233 4.88 -0.63 17.59
CA GLN A 233 3.44 -0.51 17.75
C GLN A 233 2.79 -1.67 17.00
N SER A 234 1.95 -2.42 17.71
CA SER A 234 1.36 -3.73 17.37
C SER A 234 0.48 -3.79 16.11
N ARG A 235 0.54 -2.78 15.24
CA ARG A 235 -0.11 -2.77 13.91
C ARG A 235 0.80 -2.10 12.89
N ARG A 236 1.77 -2.88 12.39
CA ARG A 236 2.70 -2.47 11.33
C ARG A 236 1.92 -1.99 10.10
N LYS A 237 2.09 -0.71 9.78
CA LYS A 237 1.81 -0.13 8.46
C LYS A 237 3.16 0.29 7.87
N LEU A 238 3.44 -0.13 6.64
CA LEU A 238 4.58 0.25 5.80
C LEU A 238 4.14 1.41 4.91
N ARG A 239 4.92 2.50 4.88
CA ARG A 239 4.65 3.61 3.97
C ARG A 239 5.18 3.26 2.58
N MET A 240 4.30 3.27 1.59
CA MET A 240 4.60 3.03 0.19
C MET A 240 5.09 4.32 -0.48
N LEU A 241 5.71 4.20 -1.66
CA LEU A 241 6.20 5.35 -2.45
C LEU A 241 5.08 6.33 -2.83
N ASP A 242 3.84 5.84 -2.96
CA ASP A 242 2.65 6.66 -3.21
C ASP A 242 2.10 7.35 -1.95
N GLY A 243 2.81 7.25 -0.83
CA GLY A 243 2.41 7.82 0.46
C GLY A 243 1.35 7.01 1.22
N THR A 244 0.86 5.89 0.67
CA THR A 244 -0.11 5.02 1.34
C THR A 244 0.54 4.14 2.39
N TRP A 245 -0.25 3.63 3.33
CA TRP A 245 0.21 2.81 4.43
C TRP A 245 -0.38 1.40 4.34
N ILE A 246 0.44 0.37 4.13
CA ILE A 246 -0.02 -1.02 3.96
C ILE A 246 0.55 -1.95 5.04
N THR A 247 -0.18 -2.97 5.47
CA THR A 247 0.39 -3.93 6.45
C THR A 247 1.37 -4.89 5.78
N LEU A 248 2.25 -5.55 6.55
CA LEU A 248 3.09 -6.64 6.02
C LEU A 248 2.25 -7.76 5.39
N GLY A 249 1.09 -8.07 5.98
CA GLY A 249 0.15 -9.05 5.40
C GLY A 249 -0.43 -8.59 4.06
N GLU A 250 -0.70 -7.30 3.90
CA GLU A 250 -1.13 -6.69 2.63
C GLU A 250 -0.02 -6.77 1.58
N LEU A 251 1.22 -6.45 1.96
CA LEU A 251 2.39 -6.53 1.07
C LEU A 251 2.64 -7.97 0.60
N ALA A 252 2.63 -8.94 1.50
CA ALA A 252 2.80 -10.35 1.18
C ALA A 252 1.69 -10.87 0.24
N ARG A 253 0.45 -10.39 0.42
CA ARG A 253 -0.67 -10.69 -0.47
C ARG A 253 -0.46 -10.12 -1.87
N ARG A 254 -0.06 -8.84 -1.97
CA ARG A 254 0.25 -8.18 -3.25
C ARG A 254 1.39 -8.88 -4.00
N HIS A 255 2.41 -9.34 -3.27
CA HIS A 255 3.51 -10.11 -3.85
C HIS A 255 3.03 -11.43 -4.43
N ARG A 256 2.22 -12.21 -3.68
CA ARG A 256 1.64 -13.48 -4.17
C ARG A 256 0.82 -13.30 -5.44
N VAL A 257 -0.03 -12.27 -5.50
CA VAL A 257 -0.82 -11.96 -6.71
C VAL A 257 0.10 -11.66 -7.89
N ARG A 258 1.19 -10.93 -7.67
CA ARG A 258 2.17 -10.59 -8.72
C ARG A 258 2.93 -11.81 -9.23
N THR A 259 3.27 -12.75 -8.36
CA THR A 259 3.99 -13.98 -8.72
C THR A 259 3.08 -15.03 -9.35
N GLN A 260 1.80 -15.09 -8.95
CA GLN A 260 0.83 -16.04 -9.53
C GLN A 260 0.26 -15.57 -10.88
N GLY A 261 0.29 -14.27 -11.16
CA GLY A 261 -0.21 -13.70 -12.42
C GLY A 261 0.81 -13.59 -13.56
N ARG A 262 2.08 -13.98 -13.35
CA ARG A 262 3.05 -14.06 -14.45
C ARG A 262 3.04 -15.48 -15.02
N PRO A 263 2.55 -15.70 -16.25
CA PRO A 263 2.83 -16.95 -16.93
C PRO A 263 4.35 -17.12 -16.97
N PHE A 264 4.82 -18.32 -16.62
CA PHE A 264 6.21 -18.71 -16.83
C PHE A 264 6.48 -18.59 -18.33
N THR A 265 7.02 -17.47 -18.80
CA THR A 265 7.56 -17.37 -20.15
C THR A 265 8.81 -18.21 -20.17
N THR A 266 8.63 -19.49 -20.50
CA THR A 266 9.70 -20.41 -20.82
C THR A 266 10.41 -19.93 -22.09
N ALA A 267 11.73 -19.91 -21.99
CA ALA A 267 12.70 -19.82 -23.07
C ALA A 267 12.73 -18.52 -23.90
N SER A 268 13.79 -17.74 -23.69
CA SER A 268 14.37 -16.88 -24.71
C SER A 268 15.34 -17.75 -25.53
N PRO A 269 15.04 -18.09 -26.80
CA PRO A 269 15.98 -18.82 -27.66
C PRO A 269 16.92 -17.80 -28.30
N ALA A 270 17.94 -17.39 -27.56
CA ALA A 270 18.98 -16.51 -28.09
C ALA A 270 20.33 -16.88 -27.48
N LEU A 271 20.83 -18.07 -27.84
CA LEU A 271 22.22 -18.48 -27.74
C LEU A 271 22.40 -19.77 -28.55
N ALA A 272 22.33 -19.61 -29.87
CA ALA A 272 22.90 -20.53 -30.84
C ALA A 272 23.46 -19.66 -31.97
N ALA A 273 24.69 -19.19 -31.78
CA ALA A 273 25.59 -18.66 -32.78
C ALA A 273 26.99 -19.18 -32.46
#